data_AF-A0A7Y5S1R4-F1
#
_entry.id   AF-A0A7Y5S1R4-F1
#
_cell.length_a   1.000
_cell.length_b   1.000
_cell.length_c   1.000
_cell.angle_alpha   90.00
_cell.angle_beta   90.00
_cell.angle_gamma   90.00
#
_symmetry.space_group_name_H-M   'P 1'
#
loop_
_entity.id
_entity.type
_entity.pdbx_description
1 polymer ?
#
loop_
_entity_poly.entity_id
_entity_poly.type
_entity_poly.pdbx_seq_one_letter_code
_entity_poly.pdbx_strand_id
1 'polypeptide(L)'
;MTQAGRPAVVALVQDLVFGSKISATAALTRVHVTIVRSVEALGAEIAAVRGVIVDLEVVDDPDALMARMRGVNAALRVAGFYPHVRADLARRAREAGVHCVLTRSEFTQRLAEVLRELVAEPPRYDSTCASGV
;
A
#
# COMPACT_ATOMS: atom_id res chain seq x y z
N MET A 1 -3.56 25.80 9.10
CA MET A 1 -4.87 25.88 8.44
C MET A 1 -5.06 24.58 7.66
N THR A 2 -5.84 23.66 8.26
CA THR A 2 -6.64 22.59 7.64
C THR A 2 -6.09 21.89 6.38
N GLN A 3 -5.32 20.82 6.57
CA GLN A 3 -5.28 19.76 5.56
C GLN A 3 -6.52 18.88 5.75
N ALA A 4 -7.62 19.26 5.10
CA ALA A 4 -8.78 18.40 4.93
C ALA A 4 -8.34 17.07 4.32
N GLY A 5 -8.86 15.97 4.89
CA GLY A 5 -8.33 14.62 4.77
C GLY A 5 -8.12 14.15 3.34
N ARG A 6 -6.87 14.27 2.88
CA ARG A 6 -6.43 13.54 1.68
C ARG A 6 -6.37 12.06 2.01
N PRO A 7 -6.72 11.16 1.07
CA PRO A 7 -6.56 9.74 1.29
C PRO A 7 -5.12 9.46 1.69
N ALA A 8 -4.95 8.81 2.83
CA ALA A 8 -3.64 8.42 3.30
C ALA A 8 -3.16 7.17 2.56
N VAL A 9 -4.12 6.37 2.05
CA VAL A 9 -3.87 5.13 1.32
C VAL A 9 -4.81 5.04 0.10
N VAL A 10 -4.32 4.48 -1.00
CA VAL A 10 -5.15 4.05 -2.14
C VAL A 10 -5.04 2.54 -2.31
N ALA A 11 -6.14 1.85 -2.59
CA ALA A 11 -6.17 0.40 -2.77
C ALA A 11 -6.65 0.04 -4.18
N LEU A 12 -5.79 -0.61 -4.97
CA LEU A 12 -6.14 -1.19 -6.27
C LEU A 12 -6.76 -2.58 -6.05
N VAL A 13 -8.09 -2.66 -6.13
CA VAL A 13 -8.83 -3.91 -5.90
C VAL A 13 -10.06 -3.95 -6.81
N GLN A 14 -10.22 -5.03 -7.59
CA GLN A 14 -11.40 -5.22 -8.44
C GLN A 14 -12.56 -5.90 -7.70
N ASP A 15 -12.27 -6.76 -6.73
CA ASP A 15 -13.29 -7.45 -5.92
C ASP A 15 -14.06 -6.46 -5.03
N LEU A 16 -15.37 -6.32 -5.28
CA LEU A 16 -16.27 -5.44 -4.53
C LEU A 16 -16.40 -5.83 -3.04
N VAL A 17 -16.43 -7.12 -2.75
CA VAL A 17 -16.54 -7.64 -1.38
C VAL A 17 -15.27 -7.29 -0.62
N PHE A 18 -14.12 -7.43 -1.26
CA PHE A 18 -12.84 -7.12 -0.64
C PHE A 18 -12.62 -5.62 -0.46
N GLY A 19 -12.96 -4.81 -1.48
CA GLY A 19 -12.98 -3.35 -1.37
C GLY A 19 -13.87 -2.87 -0.21
N SER A 20 -15.05 -3.49 -0.03
CA SER A 20 -15.94 -3.16 1.09
C SER A 20 -15.33 -3.47 2.46
N LYS A 21 -14.61 -4.59 2.60
CA LYS A 21 -13.89 -4.94 3.83
C LYS A 21 -12.80 -3.92 4.13
N ILE A 22 -12.00 -3.52 3.12
CA ILE A 22 -10.97 -2.49 3.26
C ILE A 22 -11.58 -1.17 3.74
N SER A 23 -12.65 -0.70 3.09
CA SER A 23 -13.34 0.53 3.48
C SER A 23 -13.91 0.46 4.90
N ALA A 24 -14.49 -0.68 5.30
CA ALA A 24 -15.00 -0.86 6.66
C ALA A 24 -13.88 -0.83 7.72
N THR A 25 -12.76 -1.52 7.48
CA THR A 25 -11.62 -1.51 8.41
C THR A 25 -10.91 -0.15 8.43
N ALA A 26 -10.85 0.54 7.30
CA ALA A 26 -10.35 1.91 7.20
C ALA A 26 -11.14 2.87 8.10
N ALA A 27 -12.47 2.78 8.08
CA ALA A 27 -13.34 3.56 8.96
C ALA A 27 -13.06 3.28 10.45
N LEU A 28 -12.89 2.00 10.83
CA LEU A 28 -12.56 1.60 12.21
C LEU A 28 -11.19 2.11 12.67
N THR A 29 -10.22 2.15 11.76
CA THR A 29 -8.84 2.61 12.04
C THR A 29 -8.64 4.10 11.85
N ARG A 30 -9.68 4.83 11.40
CA ARG A 30 -9.64 6.26 11.03
C ARG A 30 -8.58 6.56 9.96
N VAL A 31 -8.30 5.60 9.09
CA VAL A 31 -7.42 5.77 7.93
C VAL A 31 -8.29 6.11 6.74
N HIS A 32 -7.98 7.20 6.03
CA HIS A 32 -8.66 7.52 4.77
C HIS A 32 -8.12 6.63 3.65
N VAL A 33 -8.96 5.76 3.11
CA VAL A 33 -8.62 4.86 2.00
C VAL A 33 -9.50 5.16 0.80
N THR A 34 -8.89 5.33 -0.37
CA THR A 34 -9.61 5.38 -1.66
C THR A 34 -9.47 4.03 -2.37
N ILE A 35 -10.59 3.45 -2.82
CA ILE A 35 -10.56 2.21 -3.62
C ILE A 35 -10.57 2.59 -5.10
N VAL A 36 -9.59 2.08 -5.85
CA VAL A 36 -9.49 2.21 -7.30
C VAL A 36 -9.49 0.83 -7.95
N ARG A 37 -9.87 0.77 -9.23
CA ARG A 37 -10.06 -0.50 -9.96
C ARG A 37 -9.16 -0.65 -11.18
N SER A 38 -8.42 0.39 -11.54
CA SER A 38 -7.48 0.36 -12.66
C SER A 38 -6.15 1.01 -12.29
N VAL A 39 -5.10 0.62 -13.01
CA VAL A 39 -3.75 1.18 -12.82
C VAL A 39 -3.71 2.65 -13.23
N GLU A 40 -4.54 3.11 -14.18
CA GLU A 40 -4.63 4.54 -14.50
C GLU A 40 -5.22 5.34 -13.34
N ALA A 41 -6.32 4.87 -12.75
CA ALA A 41 -6.94 5.50 -11.59
C ALA A 41 -5.99 5.52 -10.38
N LEU A 42 -5.22 4.44 -10.19
CA LEU A 42 -4.15 4.40 -9.19
C LEU A 42 -3.10 5.49 -9.46
N GLY A 43 -2.69 5.65 -10.72
CA GLY A 43 -1.73 6.67 -11.17
C GLY A 43 -2.10 8.10 -10.77
N ALA A 44 -3.39 8.44 -10.80
CA ALA A 44 -3.88 9.78 -10.43
C ALA A 44 -3.74 10.08 -8.92
N GLU A 45 -3.79 9.04 -8.08
CA GLU A 45 -3.82 9.17 -6.62
C GLU A 45 -2.44 9.00 -5.96
N ILE A 46 -1.50 8.27 -6.59
CA ILE A 46 -0.20 7.88 -6.00
C ILE A 46 0.60 9.07 -5.45
N ALA A 47 0.57 10.23 -6.11
CA ALA A 47 1.34 11.40 -5.69
C ALA A 47 0.83 12.04 -4.38
N ALA A 48 -0.42 11.76 -3.99
CA ALA A 48 -1.09 12.39 -2.85
C ALA A 48 -1.23 11.49 -1.62
N VAL A 49 -0.85 10.21 -1.72
CA VAL A 49 -1.00 9.19 -0.66
C VAL A 49 0.35 8.84 0.00
N ARG A 50 0.28 8.21 1.18
CA ARG A 50 1.46 7.67 1.88
C ARG A 50 1.65 6.17 1.68
N GLY A 51 0.56 5.46 1.39
CA GLY A 51 0.58 4.02 1.17
C GLY A 51 -0.29 3.58 0.02
N VAL A 52 0.02 2.41 -0.53
CA VAL A 52 -0.78 1.75 -1.55
C VAL A 52 -0.99 0.30 -1.19
N ILE A 53 -2.21 -0.16 -1.36
CA ILE A 53 -2.58 -1.57 -1.30
C ILE A 53 -2.80 -2.05 -2.74
N VAL A 54 -2.21 -3.17 -3.12
CA VAL A 54 -2.34 -3.73 -4.47
C VAL A 54 -2.82 -5.17 -4.37
N ASP A 55 -3.92 -5.46 -5.07
CA ASP A 55 -4.29 -6.83 -5.37
C ASP A 55 -3.38 -7.35 -6.50
N LEU A 56 -2.48 -8.26 -6.17
CA LEU A 56 -1.52 -8.81 -7.13
C LEU A 56 -2.17 -9.77 -8.14
N GLU A 57 -3.42 -10.20 -7.91
CA GLU A 57 -4.16 -11.03 -8.87
C GLU A 57 -4.53 -10.26 -10.14
N VAL A 58 -4.71 -8.95 -10.04
CA VAL A 58 -5.17 -8.09 -11.15
C VAL A 58 -4.03 -7.32 -11.82
N VAL A 59 -2.78 -7.63 -11.46
CA VAL A 59 -1.58 -6.97 -11.97
C VAL A 59 -0.80 -7.95 -12.84
N ASP A 60 -0.70 -7.65 -14.14
CA ASP A 60 0.03 -8.48 -15.10
C ASP A 60 1.56 -8.42 -14.87
N ASP A 61 2.08 -7.22 -14.57
CA ASP A 61 3.51 -6.99 -14.33
C ASP A 61 3.74 -6.18 -13.03
N PRO A 62 4.03 -6.87 -11.91
CA PRO A 62 4.34 -6.23 -10.64
C PRO A 62 5.60 -5.37 -10.69
N ASP A 63 6.59 -5.73 -11.50
CA ASP A 63 7.88 -5.04 -11.58
C ASP A 63 7.69 -3.67 -12.25
N ALA A 64 6.96 -3.65 -13.37
CA ALA A 64 6.60 -2.42 -14.07
C ALA A 64 5.71 -1.50 -13.22
N LEU A 65 4.75 -2.07 -12.47
CA LEU A 65 3.90 -1.31 -11.56
C LEU A 65 4.73 -0.66 -10.44
N MET A 66 5.63 -1.42 -9.81
CA MET A 66 6.51 -0.90 -8.76
C MET A 66 7.44 0.19 -9.29
N ALA A 67 8.04 0.01 -10.46
CA ALA A 67 8.89 1.02 -11.10
C ALA A 67 8.12 2.33 -11.34
N ARG A 68 6.89 2.24 -11.86
CA ARG A 68 6.00 3.40 -12.05
C ARG A 68 5.68 4.10 -10.73
N MET A 69 5.35 3.34 -9.69
CA MET A 69 5.03 3.89 -8.36
C MET A 69 6.22 4.61 -7.73
N ARG A 70 7.42 4.00 -7.81
CA ARG A 70 8.67 4.57 -7.30
C ARG A 70 9.10 5.81 -8.10
N GLY A 71 8.82 5.85 -9.41
CA GLY A 71 9.06 7.01 -10.25
C GLY A 71 8.21 8.24 -9.86
N VAL A 72 7.03 8.02 -9.29
CA VAL A 72 6.15 9.12 -8.81
C VAL A 72 6.46 9.47 -7.35
N ASN A 73 6.62 8.48 -6.49
CA ASN A 73 6.91 8.67 -5.07
C ASN A 73 7.83 7.55 -4.55
N ALA A 74 9.11 7.86 -4.42
CA ALA A 74 10.10 6.89 -3.94
C ALA A 74 9.88 6.46 -2.48
N ALA A 75 9.24 7.30 -1.64
CA ALA A 75 8.98 7.03 -0.23
C ALA A 75 7.69 6.25 0.04
N LEU A 76 6.95 5.89 -1.02
CA LEU A 76 5.66 5.22 -0.92
C LEU A 76 5.77 3.82 -0.30
N ARG A 77 4.87 3.49 0.63
CA ARG A 77 4.75 2.11 1.14
C ARG A 77 3.77 1.32 0.29
N VAL A 78 4.17 0.14 -0.16
CA VAL A 78 3.33 -0.72 -1.01
C VAL A 78 3.10 -2.05 -0.30
N ALA A 79 1.83 -2.39 -0.05
CA ALA A 79 1.41 -3.69 0.44
C ALA A 79 0.69 -4.46 -0.67
N GLY A 80 1.24 -5.60 -1.06
CA GLY A 80 0.64 -6.51 -2.03
C GLY A 80 -0.07 -7.66 -1.32
N PHE A 81 -1.27 -8.02 -1.77
CA PHE A 81 -1.91 -9.26 -1.33
C PHE A 81 -2.31 -10.13 -2.52
N TYR A 82 -2.42 -11.44 -2.30
CA TYR A 82 -2.82 -12.40 -3.32
C TYR A 82 -3.69 -13.53 -2.73
N PRO A 83 -4.65 -14.09 -3.47
CA PRO A 83 -5.27 -15.37 -3.10
C PRO A 83 -4.29 -16.52 -3.36
N HIS A 84 -3.65 -17.03 -2.29
CA HIS A 84 -2.76 -18.22 -2.28
C HIS A 84 -1.88 -18.41 -3.54
N VAL A 85 -0.74 -17.71 -3.59
CA VAL A 85 0.14 -17.63 -4.76
C VAL A 85 0.97 -18.88 -4.93
N ARG A 86 0.99 -19.31 -6.20
CA ARG A 86 2.16 -19.85 -6.89
C ARG A 86 3.42 -19.11 -6.40
N ALA A 87 4.19 -19.71 -5.50
CA ALA A 87 5.29 -19.10 -4.74
C ALA A 87 6.21 -18.13 -5.53
N ASP A 88 6.34 -18.32 -6.85
CA ASP A 88 7.09 -17.46 -7.76
C ASP A 88 6.64 -15.99 -7.77
N LEU A 89 5.34 -15.69 -7.63
CA LEU A 89 4.82 -14.30 -7.69
C LEU A 89 5.14 -13.53 -6.40
N ALA A 90 5.10 -14.21 -5.25
CA ALA A 90 5.55 -13.64 -3.98
C ALA A 90 7.06 -13.38 -3.98
N ARG A 91 7.84 -14.27 -4.59
CA ARG A 91 9.30 -14.07 -4.75
C ARG A 91 9.58 -12.81 -5.58
N ARG A 92 8.97 -12.71 -6.77
CA ARG A 92 9.13 -11.54 -7.66
C ARG A 92 8.68 -10.23 -7.00
N ALA A 93 7.54 -10.23 -6.31
CA ALA A 93 7.07 -9.03 -5.60
C ALA A 93 8.02 -8.56 -4.49
N ARG A 94 8.68 -9.49 -3.77
CA ARG A 94 9.71 -9.14 -2.79
C ARG A 94 10.97 -8.61 -3.45
N GLU A 95 11.41 -9.24 -4.55
CA GLU A 95 12.54 -8.78 -5.36
C GLU A 95 12.29 -7.37 -5.93
N ALA A 96 11.04 -7.02 -6.25
CA ALA A 96 10.61 -5.70 -6.71
C ALA A 96 10.53 -4.63 -5.59
N GLY A 97 10.77 -4.99 -4.33
CA GLY A 97 10.75 -4.05 -3.19
C GLY A 97 9.36 -3.70 -2.66
N VAL A 98 8.38 -4.61 -2.79
CA VAL A 98 7.09 -4.51 -2.09
C VAL A 98 7.33 -4.66 -0.58
N HIS A 99 6.83 -3.71 0.21
CA HIS A 99 7.11 -3.61 1.65
C HIS A 99 6.51 -4.78 2.44
N CYS A 100 5.31 -5.24 2.06
CA CYS A 100 4.66 -6.39 2.67
C CYS A 100 3.91 -7.19 1.61
N VAL A 101 4.17 -8.50 1.55
CA VAL A 101 3.50 -9.44 0.66
C VAL A 101 2.77 -10.46 1.53
N LEU A 102 1.43 -10.45 1.52
CA LEU A 102 0.58 -11.26 2.40
C LEU A 102 -0.37 -12.16 1.57
N THR A 103 -0.68 -13.36 2.08
CA THR A 103 -1.81 -14.12 1.52
C THR A 103 -3.13 -13.39 1.79
N ARG A 104 -4.19 -13.66 1.01
CA ARG A 104 -5.51 -13.05 1.19
C ARG A 104 -6.09 -13.26 2.59
N SER A 105 -5.87 -14.43 3.18
CA SER A 105 -6.31 -14.75 4.55
C SER A 105 -5.52 -13.94 5.58
N GLU A 106 -4.19 -13.89 5.47
CA GLU A 106 -3.34 -13.09 6.37
C GLU A 106 -3.61 -11.59 6.23
N PHE A 107 -3.79 -11.09 5.00
CA PHE A 107 -4.14 -9.70 4.74
C PHE A 107 -5.47 -9.34 5.39
N THR A 108 -6.48 -10.21 5.28
CA THR A 108 -7.78 -9.96 5.91
C THR A 108 -7.68 -9.94 7.44
N GLN A 109 -6.90 -10.84 8.03
CA GLN A 109 -6.70 -10.92 9.48
C GLN A 109 -5.89 -9.72 10.02
N ARG A 110 -4.89 -9.26 9.26
CA ARG A 110 -3.97 -8.18 9.65
C ARG A 110 -4.33 -6.82 9.03
N LEU A 111 -5.49 -6.69 8.38
CA LEU A 111 -5.85 -5.52 7.60
C LEU A 111 -5.74 -4.21 8.40
N ALA A 112 -6.18 -4.22 9.67
CA ALA A 112 -6.09 -3.06 10.54
C ALA A 112 -4.64 -2.70 10.90
N GLU A 113 -3.75 -3.68 11.02
CA GLU A 113 -2.32 -3.49 11.27
C GLU A 113 -1.64 -2.93 10.02
N VAL A 114 -1.86 -3.56 8.86
CA VAL A 114 -1.33 -3.12 7.56
C VAL A 114 -1.72 -1.68 7.27
N LEU A 115 -2.99 -1.30 7.48
CA LEU A 115 -3.43 0.08 7.27
C LEU A 115 -2.69 1.08 8.18
N ARG A 116 -2.39 0.71 9.43
CA ARG A 116 -1.61 1.56 10.34
C ARG A 116 -0.15 1.67 9.91
N GLU A 117 0.46 0.57 9.51
CA GLU A 117 1.86 0.53 9.03
C GLU A 117 2.04 1.37 7.76
N LEU A 118 1.09 1.31 6.83
CA LEU A 118 1.11 2.08 5.59
C LEU A 118 1.07 3.60 5.84
N VAL A 119 0.39 4.04 6.90
CA VAL A 119 0.30 5.46 7.24
C VAL A 119 1.29 5.90 8.31
N ALA A 120 1.98 4.97 8.99
CA ALA A 120 3.01 5.30 9.97
C ALA A 120 4.08 6.17 9.30
N GLU A 121 4.56 7.20 10.00
CA GLU A 121 5.72 7.95 9.53
C GLU A 121 6.90 6.97 9.39
N PRO A 122 7.75 7.06 8.34
CA PRO A 122 9.03 6.34 8.40
C PRO A 122 9.71 6.70 9.72
N PRO A 123 10.38 5.75 10.42
CA PRO A 123 11.17 6.13 11.58
C PRO A 123 12.08 7.27 11.12
N ARG A 124 11.88 8.46 11.67
CA ARG A 124 12.81 9.56 11.47
C ARG A 124 14.11 8.99 11.99
N TYR A 125 15.07 8.73 11.10
CA TYR A 125 16.44 8.61 11.53
C TYR A 125 16.82 10.01 11.96
N ASP A 126 16.54 10.31 13.22
CA ASP A 126 16.88 11.54 13.89
C ASP A 126 18.39 11.69 13.78
N SER A 127 18.82 12.64 12.94
CA SER A 127 20.22 12.94 12.65
C SER A 127 20.95 13.58 13.85
N THR A 128 20.45 13.39 15.07
CA THR A 128 20.94 14.04 16.28
C THR A 128 22.16 13.35 16.92
N CYS A 129 22.75 12.35 16.26
CA CYS A 129 24.00 11.72 16.69
C CYS A 129 25.16 12.02 15.71
N ALA A 130 25.51 13.29 15.50
CA ALA A 130 26.80 13.67 14.89
C ALA A 130 27.23 15.13 15.19
N SER A 131 26.86 15.67 16.35
CA SER A 131 27.50 16.85 16.92
C SER A 131 27.60 16.69 18.43
N GLY A 132 28.84 16.56 18.92
CA GLY A 132 29.20 16.22 20.29
C GLY A 132 29.84 14.83 20.30
N VAL A 133 31.14 14.64 20.51
CA VAL A 133 32.16 15.42 21.23
C VAL A 133 33.53 15.12 20.65
#